data_AF-A0A0U5FNM3-F1
#
_entry.id   AF-A0A0U5FNM3-F1
#
_cell.length_a   1.000
_cell.length_b   1.000
_cell.length_c   1.000
_cell.angle_alpha   90.00
_cell.angle_beta   90.00
_cell.angle_gamma   90.00
#
_symmetry.space_group_name_H-M   'P 1'
#
loop_
_entity.id
_entity.type
_entity.pdbx_description
1 polymer ?
#
loop_
_entity_poly.entity_id
_entity_poly.type
_entity_poly.pdbx_seq_one_letter_code
_entity_poly.pdbx_strand_id
1 'polypeptide(L)'
;MAFQNSHFSLAYDRPSITMISQPDIPYHRKSMPGHRSYFETLSRIIGVVLESLRNLMMVHHSQHRPHEIHDYVQRIRNIVAETAPHLRYREHCMSLADNIERAELRLHSSYYISVLCRVSLDPEAIKDEHKRERIRQECLSNLVSTIEAFIELHTMSKYASRTWISVQRTIASAFLLLMNTSSQQWPRTWDLVERLEIVLADHVYSDGTVNPQTRTDSAKHLSSSLEALREVNAALRKSKAQTSAAKEDAATQDIPTTFMPTPDLANIAATMPPFTEAYSMPLEDGHIGSILNQVSDVMMFPSRTY
;
A
#
# COMPACT_ATOMS: atom_id res chain seq x y z
N MET A 1 17.44 1.22 -18.45
CA MET A 1 17.98 2.28 -17.57
C MET A 1 16.91 3.25 -17.06
N ALA A 2 16.09 3.89 -17.90
CA ALA A 2 15.06 4.83 -17.43
C ALA A 2 14.06 4.22 -16.43
N PHE A 3 13.53 3.03 -16.71
CA PHE A 3 12.61 2.30 -15.83
C PHE A 3 13.17 2.05 -14.41
N GLN A 4 14.43 1.63 -14.32
CA GLN A 4 15.10 1.36 -13.04
C GLN A 4 15.35 2.66 -12.26
N ASN A 5 15.77 3.73 -12.94
CA ASN A 5 15.98 5.03 -12.29
C ASN A 5 14.66 5.63 -11.77
N SER A 6 13.57 5.53 -12.54
CA SER A 6 12.23 5.96 -12.10
C SER A 6 11.75 5.21 -10.87
N HIS A 7 12.08 3.92 -10.77
CA HIS A 7 11.78 3.11 -9.59
C HIS A 7 12.52 3.61 -8.35
N PHE A 8 13.82 3.88 -8.46
CA PHE A 8 14.60 4.42 -7.34
C PHE A 8 14.10 5.81 -6.90
N SER A 9 13.70 6.66 -7.83
CA SER A 9 13.08 7.95 -7.48
C SER A 9 11.79 7.81 -6.70
N LEU A 10 10.93 6.87 -7.08
CA LEU A 10 9.65 6.65 -6.39
C LEU A 10 9.80 5.99 -5.03
N ALA A 11 10.69 5.01 -4.92
CA ALA A 11 10.88 4.26 -3.69
C ALA A 11 11.65 5.06 -2.62
N TYR A 12 12.59 5.92 -3.04
CA TYR A 12 13.52 6.60 -2.13
C TYR A 12 13.45 8.14 -2.17
N ASP A 13 12.41 8.69 -2.79
CA ASP A 13 12.16 10.14 -2.94
C ASP A 13 13.39 10.93 -3.45
N ARG A 14 14.20 10.29 -4.31
CA ARG A 14 15.42 10.91 -4.85
C ARG A 14 15.15 11.60 -6.19
N PRO A 15 15.55 12.87 -6.39
CA PRO A 15 15.52 13.49 -7.70
C PRO A 15 16.39 12.69 -8.68
N SER A 16 15.79 12.19 -9.76
CA SER A 16 16.52 11.56 -10.86
C SER A 16 16.58 12.49 -12.06
N ILE A 17 17.65 12.40 -12.84
CA ILE A 17 17.76 13.05 -14.16
C ILE A 17 16.59 12.67 -15.08
N THR A 18 16.03 11.46 -14.92
CA THR A 18 14.85 11.01 -15.66
C THR A 18 13.58 11.76 -15.27
N MET A 19 13.54 12.45 -14.13
CA MET A 19 12.40 13.28 -13.76
C MET A 19 12.44 14.66 -14.46
N ILE A 20 13.62 15.07 -14.93
CA ILE A 20 13.85 16.36 -15.59
C ILE A 20 13.80 16.21 -17.12
N SER A 21 14.41 15.14 -17.65
CA SER A 21 14.45 14.84 -19.08
C SER A 21 14.24 13.35 -19.32
N GLN A 22 13.05 12.98 -19.85
CA GLN A 22 12.86 11.70 -20.52
C GLN A 22 12.69 11.95 -22.02
N PRO A 23 13.48 11.29 -22.89
CA PRO A 23 13.15 11.28 -24.30
C PRO A 23 11.81 10.56 -24.50
N ASP A 24 10.98 11.08 -25.39
CA ASP A 24 9.75 10.41 -25.79
C ASP A 24 10.09 9.01 -26.32
N ILE A 25 9.40 8.01 -25.81
CA ILE A 25 9.63 6.62 -26.21
C ILE A 25 8.97 6.42 -27.57
N PRO A 26 9.73 6.10 -28.63
CA PRO A 26 9.17 5.97 -29.97
C PRO A 26 8.12 4.87 -30.00
N TYR A 27 6.97 5.20 -30.57
CA TYR A 27 5.95 4.21 -30.86
C TYR A 27 6.44 3.25 -31.93
N HIS A 28 6.09 1.97 -31.77
CA HIS A 28 6.22 1.02 -32.86
C HIS A 28 5.37 1.49 -34.06
N ARG A 29 5.81 1.23 -35.30
CA ARG A 29 5.08 1.70 -36.51
C ARG A 29 3.62 1.24 -36.59
N LYS A 30 3.30 0.13 -35.95
CA LYS A 30 1.94 -0.45 -35.88
C LYS A 30 1.18 -0.07 -34.60
N SER A 31 1.75 0.79 -33.76
CA SER A 31 1.16 1.18 -32.49
C SER A 31 -0.02 2.11 -32.73
N MET A 32 -1.16 1.76 -32.14
CA MET A 32 -2.38 2.55 -32.20
C MET A 32 -3.23 2.29 -30.94
N PRO A 33 -4.16 3.20 -30.57
CA PRO A 33 -5.07 2.96 -29.47
C PRO A 33 -5.78 1.59 -29.59
N GLY A 34 -5.77 0.82 -28.51
CA GLY A 34 -6.30 -0.54 -28.45
C GLY A 34 -5.32 -1.65 -28.89
N HIS A 35 -4.14 -1.28 -29.39
CA HIS A 35 -3.09 -2.21 -29.85
C HIS A 35 -1.69 -1.81 -29.35
N ARG A 36 -1.60 -1.05 -28.25
CA ARG A 36 -0.31 -0.68 -27.66
C ARG A 36 0.30 -1.86 -26.92
N SER A 37 1.61 -2.05 -27.08
CA SER A 37 2.37 -3.12 -26.42
C SER A 37 2.55 -2.87 -24.92
N TYR A 38 2.96 -3.91 -24.19
CA TYR A 38 3.29 -3.84 -22.77
C TYR A 38 4.32 -2.74 -22.49
N PHE A 39 5.44 -2.75 -23.23
CA PHE A 39 6.53 -1.81 -23.04
C PHE A 39 6.11 -0.35 -23.29
N GLU A 40 5.40 -0.08 -24.38
CA GLU A 40 4.91 1.28 -24.70
C GLU A 40 3.96 1.78 -23.62
N THR A 41 3.09 0.90 -23.13
CA THR A 41 2.12 1.23 -22.09
C THR A 41 2.80 1.57 -20.78
N LEU A 42 3.71 0.69 -20.32
CA LEU A 42 4.43 0.89 -19.06
C LEU A 42 5.28 2.15 -19.08
N SER A 43 5.94 2.40 -20.22
CA SER A 43 6.66 3.63 -20.52
C SER A 43 5.80 4.89 -20.36
N ARG A 44 4.59 4.90 -20.92
CA ARG A 44 3.65 6.02 -20.78
C ARG A 44 3.18 6.22 -19.35
N ILE A 45 2.88 5.13 -18.63
CA ILE A 45 2.48 5.19 -17.21
C ILE A 45 3.60 5.84 -16.38
N ILE A 46 4.85 5.45 -16.62
CA ILE A 46 6.01 6.03 -15.92
C ILE A 46 6.16 7.51 -16.24
N GLY A 47 5.94 7.93 -17.48
CA GLY A 47 5.92 9.35 -17.84
C GLY A 47 4.94 10.15 -16.97
N VAL A 48 3.71 9.65 -16.79
CA VAL A 48 2.69 10.28 -15.92
C VAL A 48 3.15 10.35 -14.46
N VAL A 49 3.75 9.27 -13.95
CA VAL A 49 4.20 9.20 -12.55
C VAL A 49 5.41 10.09 -12.28
N LEU A 50 6.32 10.22 -13.25
CA LEU A 50 7.46 11.14 -13.12
C LEU A 50 7.01 12.59 -13.23
N GLU A 51 6.03 12.88 -14.08
CA GLU A 51 5.40 14.20 -14.18
C GLU A 51 4.76 14.59 -12.84
N SER A 52 4.04 13.67 -12.20
CA SER A 52 3.44 13.93 -10.88
C SER A 52 4.51 14.20 -9.81
N LEU A 53 5.56 13.39 -9.76
CA LEU A 53 6.70 13.61 -8.84
C LEU A 53 7.39 14.95 -9.08
N ARG A 54 7.63 15.31 -10.34
CA ARG A 54 8.24 16.61 -10.69
C ARG A 54 7.40 17.76 -10.14
N ASN A 55 6.08 17.66 -10.24
CA ASN A 55 5.17 18.69 -9.74
C ASN A 55 5.21 18.80 -8.21
N LEU A 56 5.37 17.69 -7.47
CA LEU A 56 5.59 17.73 -6.02
C LEU A 56 6.91 18.43 -5.64
N MET A 57 7.97 18.20 -6.41
CA MET A 57 9.28 18.80 -6.16
C MET A 57 9.33 20.30 -6.47
N MET A 58 8.64 20.75 -7.52
CA MET A 58 8.70 22.16 -7.97
C MET A 58 7.77 23.11 -7.20
N VAL A 59 6.66 22.62 -6.62
CA VAL A 59 5.62 23.45 -5.99
C VAL A 59 5.76 23.52 -4.46
N HIS A 60 7.00 23.61 -3.94
CA HIS A 60 7.30 23.71 -2.50
C HIS A 60 6.66 22.58 -1.65
N HIS A 61 6.93 21.31 -1.97
CA HIS A 61 6.56 20.14 -1.16
C HIS A 61 5.07 20.04 -0.75
N SER A 62 4.17 20.74 -1.45
CA SER A 62 2.74 20.61 -1.22
C SER A 62 2.27 19.26 -1.77
N GLN A 63 1.49 18.52 -0.97
CA GLN A 63 0.85 17.29 -1.42
C GLN A 63 -0.08 17.60 -2.61
N HIS A 64 -0.23 16.66 -3.54
CA HIS A 64 -1.15 16.83 -4.66
C HIS A 64 -2.55 17.17 -4.18
N ARG A 65 -3.16 18.15 -4.84
CA ARG A 65 -4.57 18.48 -4.59
C ARG A 65 -5.44 17.31 -5.05
N PRO A 66 -6.60 17.06 -4.41
CA PRO A 66 -7.45 15.91 -4.75
C PRO A 66 -7.84 15.80 -6.24
N HIS A 67 -8.01 16.93 -6.94
CA HIS A 67 -8.31 16.93 -8.37
C HIS A 67 -7.11 16.51 -9.22
N GLU A 68 -5.89 16.92 -8.86
CA GLU A 68 -4.66 16.52 -9.56
C GLU A 68 -4.45 15.00 -9.44
N ILE A 69 -4.72 14.43 -8.26
CA ILE A 69 -4.69 12.97 -8.05
C ILE A 69 -5.68 12.27 -8.99
N HIS A 70 -6.91 12.77 -9.05
CA HIS A 70 -7.93 12.24 -9.94
C HIS A 70 -7.47 12.27 -11.41
N ASP A 71 -6.91 13.39 -11.87
CA ASP A 71 -6.44 13.56 -13.24
C ASP A 71 -5.31 12.59 -13.60
N TYR A 72 -4.31 12.41 -12.71
CA TYR A 72 -3.24 11.43 -12.94
C TYR A 72 -3.77 10.00 -12.98
N VAL A 73 -4.67 9.64 -12.05
CA VAL A 73 -5.28 8.30 -12.02
C VAL A 73 -6.08 8.03 -13.29
N GLN A 74 -6.87 9.00 -13.76
CA GLN A 74 -7.60 8.86 -15.02
C GLN A 74 -6.66 8.75 -16.22
N ARG A 75 -5.56 9.50 -16.26
CA ARG A 75 -4.54 9.37 -17.31
C ARG A 75 -3.94 7.96 -17.35
N ILE A 76 -3.59 7.38 -16.19
CA ILE A 76 -3.07 6.00 -16.12
C ILE A 76 -4.13 5.01 -16.63
N ARG A 77 -5.40 5.16 -16.22
CA ARG A 77 -6.49 4.28 -16.68
C ARG A 77 -6.72 4.37 -18.19
N ASN A 78 -6.70 5.57 -18.74
CA ASN A 78 -6.82 5.78 -20.18
C ASN A 78 -5.65 5.13 -20.93
N ILE A 79 -4.42 5.24 -20.42
CA ILE A 79 -3.26 4.55 -21.01
C ILE A 79 -3.47 3.03 -21.02
N VAL A 80 -3.96 2.45 -19.91
CA VAL A 80 -4.26 1.01 -19.82
C VAL A 80 -5.41 0.61 -20.76
N ALA A 81 -6.44 1.44 -20.92
CA ALA A 81 -7.57 1.17 -21.80
C ALA A 81 -7.16 1.06 -23.28
N GLU A 82 -6.04 1.69 -23.67
CA GLU A 82 -5.53 1.70 -25.03
C GLU A 82 -4.54 0.54 -25.34
N THR A 83 -4.35 -0.39 -24.41
CA THR A 83 -3.47 -1.55 -24.60
C THR A 83 -4.09 -2.60 -25.52
N ALA A 84 -3.23 -3.47 -26.08
CA ALA A 84 -3.64 -4.68 -26.77
C ALA A 84 -4.60 -5.53 -25.90
N PRO A 85 -5.57 -6.25 -26.48
CA PRO A 85 -6.61 -6.96 -25.72
C PRO A 85 -6.06 -7.94 -24.68
N HIS A 86 -4.98 -8.66 -24.99
CA HIS A 86 -4.35 -9.63 -24.08
C HIS A 86 -3.80 -9.00 -22.80
N LEU A 87 -3.53 -7.69 -22.78
CA LEU A 87 -3.07 -6.96 -21.61
C LEU A 87 -4.20 -6.52 -20.68
N ARG A 88 -5.46 -6.58 -21.14
CA ARG A 88 -6.65 -6.20 -20.36
C ARG A 88 -7.45 -7.40 -19.91
N TYR A 89 -7.54 -8.40 -20.78
CA TYR A 89 -8.49 -9.49 -20.68
C TYR A 89 -7.74 -10.83 -20.69
N ARG A 90 -7.96 -11.65 -19.66
CA ARG A 90 -7.29 -12.95 -19.51
C ARG A 90 -7.64 -13.90 -20.64
N GLU A 91 -8.87 -13.85 -21.11
CA GLU A 91 -9.43 -14.63 -22.20
C GLU A 91 -8.78 -14.34 -23.56
N HIS A 92 -8.05 -13.23 -23.70
CA HIS A 92 -7.29 -12.89 -24.90
C HIS A 92 -5.80 -13.26 -24.79
N CYS A 93 -5.33 -13.80 -23.66
CA CYS A 93 -3.96 -14.27 -23.52
C CYS A 93 -3.80 -15.64 -24.18
N MET A 94 -3.02 -15.69 -25.26
CA MET A 94 -2.78 -16.90 -26.05
C MET A 94 -1.48 -17.61 -25.68
N SER A 95 -0.60 -16.93 -24.95
CA SER A 95 0.71 -17.45 -24.54
C SER A 95 0.99 -17.23 -23.04
N LEU A 96 2.01 -17.92 -22.53
CA LEU A 96 2.54 -17.64 -21.18
C LEU A 96 3.09 -16.21 -21.09
N ALA A 97 3.75 -15.73 -22.15
CA ALA A 97 4.27 -14.37 -22.21
C ALA A 97 3.13 -13.33 -22.10
N ASP A 98 2.03 -13.53 -22.82
CA ASP A 98 0.86 -12.65 -22.77
C ASP A 98 0.31 -12.52 -21.35
N ASN A 99 0.24 -13.66 -20.65
CA ASN A 99 -0.25 -13.68 -19.28
C ASN A 99 0.72 -13.02 -18.30
N ILE A 100 2.03 -13.21 -18.47
CA ILE A 100 3.06 -12.53 -17.67
C ILE A 100 2.96 -11.01 -17.90
N GLU A 101 2.92 -10.54 -19.14
CA GLU A 101 2.81 -9.12 -19.46
C GLU A 101 1.53 -8.50 -18.87
N ARG A 102 0.39 -9.21 -18.96
CA ARG A 102 -0.87 -8.78 -18.34
C ARG A 102 -0.75 -8.65 -16.83
N ALA A 103 -0.20 -9.67 -16.16
CA ALA A 103 -0.05 -9.68 -14.70
C ALA A 103 0.94 -8.60 -14.23
N GLU A 104 2.07 -8.42 -14.91
CA GLU A 104 3.05 -7.38 -14.60
C GLU A 104 2.48 -5.97 -14.84
N LEU A 105 1.74 -5.76 -15.94
CA LEU A 105 1.10 -4.48 -16.20
C LEU A 105 0.10 -4.14 -15.10
N ARG A 106 -0.72 -5.11 -14.67
CA ARG A 106 -1.66 -4.95 -13.56
C ARG A 106 -0.93 -4.60 -12.26
N LEU A 107 0.14 -5.32 -11.94
CA LEU A 107 0.97 -5.07 -10.75
C LEU A 107 1.52 -3.64 -10.76
N HIS A 108 2.14 -3.23 -11.87
CA HIS A 108 2.78 -1.93 -11.98
C HIS A 108 1.77 -0.77 -11.96
N SER A 109 0.72 -0.86 -12.78
CA SER A 109 -0.30 0.19 -12.86
C SER A 109 -1.05 0.38 -11.55
N SER A 110 -1.45 -0.73 -10.90
CA SER A 110 -2.12 -0.67 -9.60
C SER A 110 -1.21 -0.06 -8.53
N TYR A 111 0.05 -0.48 -8.46
CA TYR A 111 0.99 0.10 -7.52
C TYR A 111 1.15 1.62 -7.70
N TYR A 112 1.31 2.10 -8.94
CA TYR A 112 1.45 3.53 -9.19
C TYR A 112 0.20 4.33 -8.84
N ILE A 113 -1.00 3.80 -9.12
CA ILE A 113 -2.25 4.42 -8.66
C ILE A 113 -2.28 4.49 -7.13
N SER A 114 -1.89 3.42 -6.44
CA SER A 114 -1.84 3.42 -4.97
C SER A 114 -0.90 4.49 -4.41
N VAL A 115 0.25 4.72 -5.06
CA VAL A 115 1.21 5.76 -4.68
C VAL A 115 0.62 7.16 -4.84
N LEU A 116 -0.05 7.43 -5.97
CA LEU A 116 -0.74 8.71 -6.20
C LEU A 116 -1.84 8.98 -5.16
N CYS A 117 -2.58 7.94 -4.78
CA CYS A 117 -3.67 8.03 -3.81
C CYS A 117 -3.20 7.97 -2.36
N ARG A 118 -1.93 7.63 -2.08
CA ARG A 118 -1.40 7.36 -0.73
C ARG A 118 -1.60 8.51 0.25
N VAL A 119 -1.65 9.74 -0.24
CA VAL A 119 -1.90 10.92 0.60
C VAL A 119 -3.22 10.85 1.36
N SER A 120 -4.21 10.11 0.87
CA SER A 120 -5.50 9.93 1.54
C SER A 120 -5.46 9.04 2.78
N LEU A 121 -4.36 8.32 2.99
CA LEU A 121 -4.13 7.51 4.20
C LEU A 121 -3.82 8.39 5.41
N ASP A 122 -3.33 9.61 5.19
CA ASP A 122 -3.13 10.63 6.22
C ASP A 122 -4.46 11.37 6.46
N PRO A 123 -5.06 11.29 7.67
CA PRO A 123 -6.32 11.96 7.98
C PRO A 123 -6.29 13.48 7.80
N GLU A 124 -5.13 14.10 7.98
CA GLU A 124 -4.98 15.57 7.98
C GLU A 124 -4.65 16.13 6.59
N ALA A 125 -4.26 15.28 5.64
CA ALA A 125 -3.82 15.69 4.31
C ALA A 125 -4.95 16.26 3.43
N ILE A 126 -6.18 15.76 3.60
CA ILE A 126 -7.34 16.17 2.81
C ILE A 126 -8.48 16.55 3.75
N LYS A 127 -8.75 17.85 3.88
CA LYS A 127 -9.79 18.40 4.77
C LYS A 127 -11.21 17.93 4.46
N ASP A 128 -11.49 17.63 3.18
CA ASP A 128 -12.80 17.13 2.75
C ASP A 128 -12.86 15.61 2.94
N GLU A 129 -13.52 15.18 4.01
CA GLU A 129 -13.60 13.78 4.42
C GLU A 129 -14.20 12.87 3.34
N HIS A 130 -15.24 13.31 2.63
CA HIS A 130 -15.86 12.50 1.58
C HIS A 130 -14.95 12.36 0.35
N LYS A 131 -14.18 13.39 0.00
CA LYS A 131 -13.14 13.28 -1.03
C LYS A 131 -12.00 12.37 -0.57
N ARG A 132 -11.54 12.54 0.67
CA ARG A 132 -10.46 11.73 1.27
C ARG A 132 -10.84 10.26 1.24
N GLU A 133 -12.03 9.91 1.71
CA GLU A 133 -12.51 8.53 1.75
C GLU A 133 -12.59 7.89 0.36
N ARG A 134 -13.05 8.62 -0.66
CA ARG A 134 -13.06 8.11 -2.05
C ARG A 134 -11.65 7.79 -2.56
N ILE A 135 -10.69 8.69 -2.32
CA ILE A 135 -9.29 8.47 -2.73
C ILE A 135 -8.66 7.34 -1.89
N ARG A 136 -9.06 7.21 -0.61
CA ARG A 136 -8.61 6.14 0.27
C ARG A 136 -9.05 4.78 -0.22
N GLN A 137 -10.32 4.63 -0.61
CA GLN A 137 -10.83 3.40 -1.20
C GLN A 137 -10.09 3.06 -2.50
N GLU A 138 -9.81 4.08 -3.33
CA GLU A 138 -8.99 3.92 -4.52
C GLU A 138 -7.58 3.41 -4.21
N CYS A 139 -6.94 3.96 -3.18
CA CYS A 139 -5.63 3.53 -2.70
C CYS A 139 -5.66 2.05 -2.27
N LEU A 140 -6.56 1.70 -1.34
CA LEU A 140 -6.64 0.34 -0.78
C LEU A 140 -6.97 -0.71 -1.83
N SER A 141 -7.93 -0.41 -2.74
CA SER A 141 -8.27 -1.32 -3.84
C SER A 141 -7.06 -1.60 -4.74
N ASN A 142 -6.20 -0.61 -4.97
CA ASN A 142 -5.01 -0.75 -5.79
C ASN A 142 -3.85 -1.46 -5.05
N LEU A 143 -3.74 -1.33 -3.72
CA LEU A 143 -2.82 -2.15 -2.92
C LEU A 143 -3.21 -3.63 -3.01
N VAL A 144 -4.50 -3.95 -2.86
CA VAL A 144 -5.04 -5.30 -3.04
C VAL A 144 -4.74 -5.84 -4.43
N SER A 145 -5.08 -5.08 -5.48
CA SER A 145 -4.82 -5.45 -6.88
C SER A 145 -3.34 -5.72 -7.16
N THR A 146 -2.44 -4.95 -6.53
CA THR A 146 -0.98 -5.17 -6.64
C THR A 146 -0.57 -6.52 -6.07
N ILE A 147 -1.06 -6.87 -4.87
CA ILE A 147 -0.76 -8.15 -4.21
C ILE A 147 -1.36 -9.32 -4.99
N GLU A 148 -2.63 -9.20 -5.42
CA GLU A 148 -3.30 -10.22 -6.23
C GLU A 148 -2.57 -10.46 -7.56
N ALA A 149 -2.08 -9.40 -8.22
CA ALA A 149 -1.31 -9.49 -9.45
C ALA A 149 0.03 -10.20 -9.25
N PHE A 150 0.72 -9.94 -8.13
CA PHE A 150 1.96 -10.63 -7.80
C PHE A 150 1.76 -12.11 -7.51
N ILE A 151 0.72 -12.45 -6.74
CA ILE A 151 0.36 -13.85 -6.48
C ILE A 151 0.04 -14.55 -7.81
N GLU A 152 -0.78 -13.94 -8.68
CA GLU A 152 -1.06 -14.49 -10.02
C GLU A 152 0.25 -14.70 -10.80
N LEU A 153 1.12 -13.69 -10.87
CA LEU A 153 2.39 -13.77 -11.58
C LEU A 153 3.25 -14.94 -11.09
N HIS A 154 3.39 -15.10 -9.78
CA HIS A 154 4.17 -16.19 -9.19
C HIS A 154 3.57 -17.56 -9.48
N THR A 155 2.23 -17.70 -9.42
CA THR A 155 1.56 -18.97 -9.73
C THR A 155 1.76 -19.41 -11.18
N MET A 156 1.96 -18.45 -12.09
CA MET A 156 2.18 -18.71 -13.51
C MET A 156 3.65 -18.96 -13.85
N SER A 157 4.55 -18.18 -13.25
CA SER A 157 5.99 -18.30 -13.46
C SER A 157 6.74 -17.78 -12.24
N LYS A 158 7.27 -18.72 -11.43
CA LYS A 158 8.17 -18.40 -10.31
C LYS A 158 9.35 -17.54 -10.75
N TYR A 159 9.85 -17.75 -11.97
CA TYR A 159 10.97 -16.96 -12.51
C TYR A 159 10.57 -15.50 -12.76
N ALA A 160 9.41 -15.26 -13.37
CA ALA A 160 8.95 -13.89 -13.68
C ALA A 160 8.69 -13.06 -12.41
N SER A 161 8.23 -13.71 -11.33
CA SER A 161 8.01 -13.03 -10.05
C SER A 161 9.29 -12.75 -9.24
N ARG A 162 10.48 -13.22 -9.67
CA ARG A 162 11.77 -12.93 -9.00
C ARG A 162 12.28 -11.50 -9.21
N THR A 163 11.60 -10.71 -10.02
CA THR A 163 12.01 -9.32 -10.25
C THR A 163 11.95 -8.52 -8.94
N TRP A 164 13.11 -7.99 -8.52
CA TRP A 164 13.23 -7.23 -7.27
C TRP A 164 12.16 -6.13 -7.12
N ILE A 165 11.86 -5.45 -8.22
CA ILE A 165 10.87 -4.37 -8.28
C ILE A 165 9.46 -4.87 -7.93
N SER A 166 9.05 -6.03 -8.46
CA SER A 166 7.72 -6.58 -8.21
C SER A 166 7.58 -7.04 -6.76
N VAL A 167 8.63 -7.66 -6.21
CA VAL A 167 8.70 -8.09 -4.81
C VAL A 167 8.59 -6.88 -3.88
N GLN A 168 9.42 -5.86 -4.07
CA GLN A 168 9.43 -4.66 -3.23
C GLN A 168 8.07 -3.94 -3.23
N ARG A 169 7.47 -3.73 -4.40
CA ARG A 169 6.15 -3.09 -4.53
C ARG A 169 5.07 -3.87 -3.82
N THR A 170 5.13 -5.20 -3.89
CA THR A 170 4.15 -6.07 -3.25
C THR A 170 4.27 -6.04 -1.73
N ILE A 171 5.49 -6.12 -1.20
CA ILE A 171 5.76 -6.03 0.24
C ILE A 171 5.31 -4.67 0.78
N ALA A 172 5.66 -3.58 0.10
CA ALA A 172 5.18 -2.24 0.44
C ALA A 172 3.66 -2.14 0.44
N SER A 173 3.02 -2.76 -0.54
CA SER A 173 1.55 -2.77 -0.62
C SER A 173 0.93 -3.54 0.54
N ALA A 174 1.52 -4.68 0.93
CA ALA A 174 1.04 -5.50 2.03
C ALA A 174 1.13 -4.77 3.38
N PHE A 175 2.26 -4.12 3.68
CA PHE A 175 2.40 -3.33 4.91
C PHE A 175 1.41 -2.16 4.96
N LEU A 176 1.30 -1.38 3.88
CA LEU A 176 0.35 -0.27 3.82
C LEU A 176 -1.10 -0.76 3.95
N LEU A 177 -1.44 -1.89 3.33
CA LEU A 177 -2.78 -2.47 3.44
C LEU A 177 -3.08 -2.90 4.87
N LEU A 178 -2.16 -3.62 5.53
CA LEU A 178 -2.32 -4.04 6.91
C LEU A 178 -2.52 -2.85 7.86
N MET A 179 -1.78 -1.76 7.69
CA MET A 179 -1.90 -0.59 8.57
C MET A 179 -3.20 0.20 8.35
N ASN A 180 -3.78 0.15 7.15
CA ASN A 180 -4.88 1.03 6.76
C ASN A 180 -6.22 0.31 6.51
N THR A 181 -6.28 -1.00 6.78
CA THR A 181 -7.50 -1.82 6.58
C THR A 181 -8.57 -1.47 7.62
N SER A 182 -9.79 -1.20 7.12
CA SER A 182 -10.97 -0.95 7.95
C SER A 182 -11.48 -2.24 8.61
N SER A 183 -12.13 -2.11 9.79
CA SER A 183 -12.63 -3.24 10.60
C SER A 183 -13.43 -4.31 9.83
N GLN A 184 -14.21 -3.90 8.84
CA GLN A 184 -15.07 -4.80 8.05
C GLN A 184 -14.31 -5.60 6.98
N GLN A 185 -13.12 -5.16 6.57
CA GLN A 185 -12.37 -5.75 5.45
C GLN A 185 -11.28 -6.72 5.89
N TRP A 186 -11.02 -6.84 7.20
CA TRP A 186 -9.95 -7.68 7.74
C TRP A 186 -9.98 -9.15 7.32
N PRO A 187 -11.13 -9.86 7.28
CA PRO A 187 -11.14 -11.25 6.84
C PRO A 187 -10.52 -11.43 5.45
N ARG A 188 -10.82 -10.52 4.52
CA ARG A 188 -10.27 -10.52 3.17
C ARG A 188 -8.78 -10.13 3.16
N THR A 189 -8.39 -9.13 3.93
CA THR A 189 -6.97 -8.72 4.04
C THR A 189 -6.10 -9.84 4.59
N TRP A 190 -6.59 -10.58 5.60
CA TRP A 190 -5.85 -11.69 6.20
C TRP A 190 -5.66 -12.86 5.24
N ASP A 191 -6.71 -13.26 4.52
CA ASP A 191 -6.60 -14.29 3.47
C ASP A 191 -5.56 -13.90 2.41
N LEU A 192 -5.61 -12.64 1.96
CA LEU A 192 -4.70 -12.15 0.94
C LEU A 192 -3.24 -12.14 1.41
N VAL A 193 -2.99 -11.69 2.65
CA VAL A 193 -1.63 -11.65 3.23
C VAL A 193 -1.10 -13.06 3.48
N GLU A 194 -1.93 -13.99 3.95
CA GLU A 194 -1.53 -15.39 4.16
C GLU A 194 -1.12 -16.06 2.84
N ARG A 195 -1.89 -15.84 1.78
CA ARG A 195 -1.52 -16.29 0.43
C ARG A 195 -0.22 -15.66 -0.07
N LEU A 196 -0.01 -14.38 0.22
CA LEU A 196 1.26 -13.70 -0.10
C LEU A 196 2.44 -14.29 0.68
N GLU A 197 2.28 -14.57 1.98
CA GLU A 197 3.32 -15.18 2.80
C GLU A 197 3.78 -16.53 2.25
N ILE A 198 2.86 -17.36 1.73
CA ILE A 198 3.19 -18.63 1.07
C ILE A 198 4.07 -18.40 -0.16
N VAL A 199 3.69 -17.44 -1.00
CA VAL A 199 4.44 -17.08 -2.22
C VAL A 199 5.83 -16.51 -1.89
N LEU A 200 5.92 -15.64 -0.89
CA LEU A 200 7.19 -15.06 -0.44
C LEU A 200 8.09 -16.13 0.19
N ALA A 201 7.53 -17.07 0.95
CA ALA A 201 8.28 -18.20 1.48
C ALA A 201 8.84 -19.07 0.36
N ASP A 202 8.04 -19.40 -0.65
CA ASP A 202 8.54 -20.14 -1.83
C ASP A 202 9.71 -19.38 -2.47
N HIS A 203 9.59 -18.06 -2.65
CA HIS A 203 10.69 -17.24 -3.17
C HIS A 203 11.98 -17.27 -2.32
N VAL A 204 11.86 -17.26 -1.00
CA VAL A 204 13.03 -17.28 -0.09
C VAL A 204 13.71 -18.64 -0.10
N TYR A 205 12.94 -19.73 -0.19
CA TYR A 205 13.43 -21.08 0.01
C TYR A 205 13.62 -21.87 -1.31
N SER A 206 13.14 -21.39 -2.46
CA SER A 206 13.19 -22.10 -3.74
C SER A 206 14.60 -22.30 -4.33
N ASP A 207 15.58 -21.47 -3.97
CA ASP A 207 16.94 -21.55 -4.51
C ASP A 207 17.76 -22.73 -3.93
N GLY A 208 17.19 -23.56 -3.06
CA GLY A 208 17.82 -24.81 -2.59
C GLY A 208 19.10 -24.62 -1.76
N THR A 209 19.54 -23.39 -1.50
CA THR A 209 20.66 -23.10 -0.62
C THR A 209 20.20 -23.30 0.83
N VAL A 210 20.31 -24.54 1.30
CA VAL A 210 20.02 -24.95 2.70
C VAL A 210 20.94 -24.20 3.69
N ASN A 211 22.01 -23.59 3.22
CA ASN A 211 22.97 -22.85 4.03
C ASN A 211 22.68 -21.32 4.04
N PRO A 212 22.27 -20.74 5.20
CA PRO A 212 22.01 -19.30 5.36
C PRO A 212 23.18 -18.40 4.95
N GLN A 213 24.41 -18.90 5.07
CA GLN A 213 25.64 -18.16 4.76
C GLN A 213 25.90 -18.05 3.24
N THR A 214 25.28 -18.90 2.42
CA THR A 214 25.45 -18.89 0.94
C THR A 214 24.33 -18.17 0.18
N ARG A 215 23.35 -17.61 0.91
CA ARG A 215 22.20 -16.94 0.32
C ARG A 215 22.60 -15.59 -0.27
N THR A 216 22.02 -15.24 -1.43
CA THR A 216 22.14 -13.89 -2.00
C THR A 216 21.58 -12.84 -1.04
N ASP A 217 22.15 -11.64 -1.02
CA ASP A 217 21.68 -10.58 -0.11
C ASP A 217 20.20 -10.24 -0.34
N SER A 218 19.72 -10.27 -1.59
CA SER A 218 18.30 -10.11 -1.93
C SER A 218 17.40 -11.13 -1.23
N ALA A 219 17.80 -12.40 -1.16
CA ALA A 219 17.02 -13.42 -0.48
C ALA A 219 17.14 -13.33 1.06
N LYS A 220 18.20 -12.73 1.61
CA LYS A 220 18.27 -12.36 3.04
C LYS A 220 17.28 -11.23 3.36
N HIS A 221 17.27 -10.16 2.57
CA HIS A 221 16.33 -9.04 2.73
C HIS A 221 14.87 -9.50 2.61
N LEU A 222 14.60 -10.42 1.68
CA LEU A 222 13.26 -10.99 1.52
C LEU A 222 12.84 -11.83 2.73
N SER A 223 13.76 -12.63 3.30
CA SER A 223 13.51 -13.40 4.54
C SER A 223 13.11 -12.47 5.69
N SER A 224 13.88 -11.40 5.91
CA SER A 224 13.59 -10.41 6.94
C SER A 224 12.24 -9.72 6.72
N SER A 225 11.93 -9.37 5.47
CA SER A 225 10.63 -8.75 5.13
C SER A 225 9.45 -9.71 5.36
N LEU A 226 9.63 -11.01 5.07
CA LEU A 226 8.63 -12.04 5.33
C LEU A 226 8.40 -12.26 6.83
N GLU A 227 9.49 -12.31 7.61
CA GLU A 227 9.41 -12.42 9.08
C GLU A 227 8.69 -11.22 9.68
N ALA A 228 9.05 -10.00 9.28
CA ALA A 228 8.37 -8.78 9.72
C ALA A 228 6.88 -8.76 9.33
N LEU A 229 6.54 -9.21 8.11
CA LEU A 229 5.15 -9.30 7.67
C LEU A 229 4.33 -10.24 8.56
N ARG A 230 4.90 -11.40 8.92
CA ARG A 230 4.29 -12.38 9.82
C ARG A 230 4.08 -11.82 11.23
N GLU A 231 5.09 -11.16 11.77
CA GLU A 231 5.02 -10.54 13.10
C GLU A 231 3.94 -9.47 13.17
N VAL A 232 3.91 -8.55 12.20
CA VAL A 232 2.90 -7.50 12.11
C VAL A 232 1.50 -8.10 11.93
N ASN A 233 1.34 -9.08 11.05
CA ASN A 233 0.07 -9.77 10.84
C ASN A 233 -0.43 -10.45 12.13
N ALA A 234 0.45 -11.15 12.85
CA ALA A 234 0.12 -11.80 14.12
C ALA A 234 -0.24 -10.80 15.23
N ALA A 235 0.51 -9.70 15.36
CA ALA A 235 0.24 -8.64 16.33
C ALA A 235 -1.12 -7.99 16.09
N LEU A 236 -1.46 -7.69 14.83
CA LEU A 236 -2.76 -7.14 14.44
C LEU A 236 -3.91 -8.10 14.74
N ARG A 237 -3.76 -9.40 14.44
CA ARG A 237 -4.77 -10.41 14.78
C ARG A 237 -5.04 -10.47 16.28
N LYS A 238 -3.98 -10.45 17.12
CA LYS A 238 -4.11 -10.41 18.59
C LYS A 238 -4.81 -9.15 19.07
N SER A 239 -4.40 -7.97 18.59
CA SER A 239 -5.02 -6.69 18.93
C SER A 239 -6.51 -6.67 18.61
N LYS A 240 -6.92 -7.17 17.42
CA LYS A 240 -8.34 -7.24 17.03
C LYS A 240 -9.14 -8.26 17.83
N ALA A 241 -8.56 -9.40 18.18
CA ALA A 241 -9.21 -10.39 19.05
C ALA A 241 -9.49 -9.81 20.45
N GLN A 242 -8.55 -9.05 21.01
CA GLN A 242 -8.71 -8.36 22.29
C GLN A 242 -9.79 -7.26 22.25
N THR A 243 -9.87 -6.47 21.17
CA THR A 243 -10.97 -5.48 21.01
C THR A 243 -12.34 -6.15 20.92
N SER A 244 -12.43 -7.37 20.38
CA SER A 244 -13.69 -8.11 20.30
C SER A 244 -14.13 -8.64 21.67
N ALA A 245 -13.20 -9.26 22.43
CA ALA A 245 -13.49 -9.78 23.77
C ALA A 245 -13.90 -8.68 24.77
N ALA A 246 -13.24 -7.51 24.72
CA ALA A 246 -13.59 -6.38 25.58
C ALA A 246 -14.98 -5.78 25.29
N LYS A 247 -15.50 -5.94 24.06
CA LYS A 247 -16.87 -5.52 23.72
C LYS A 247 -17.94 -6.51 24.20
N GLU A 248 -17.60 -7.79 24.35
CA GLU A 248 -18.52 -8.82 24.87
C GLU A 248 -18.65 -8.75 26.40
N ASP A 249 -17.56 -8.46 27.12
CA ASP A 249 -17.61 -8.27 28.59
C ASP A 249 -18.41 -7.02 29.00
N ALA A 250 -18.40 -5.96 28.18
CA ALA A 250 -19.20 -4.75 28.42
C ALA A 250 -20.71 -4.94 28.12
N ALA A 251 -21.08 -5.93 27.30
CA ALA A 251 -22.47 -6.23 26.97
C ALA A 251 -23.17 -7.12 28.01
N THR A 252 -22.44 -7.61 29.02
CA THR A 252 -22.95 -8.52 30.07
C THR A 252 -23.01 -7.85 31.44
N GLN A 253 -23.25 -6.54 31.50
CA GLN A 253 -23.68 -5.87 32.73
C GLN A 253 -25.20 -5.68 32.71
N ASP A 254 -25.90 -6.67 33.25
CA ASP A 254 -27.31 -6.58 33.65
C ASP A 254 -27.52 -5.33 34.52
N ILE A 255 -28.44 -4.47 34.09
CA ILE A 255 -28.87 -3.29 34.83
C ILE A 255 -29.91 -3.74 35.87
N PRO A 256 -29.67 -3.65 37.20
CA PRO A 256 -30.76 -3.79 38.15
C PRO A 256 -31.60 -2.51 38.12
N THR A 257 -32.85 -2.66 37.68
CA THR A 257 -33.85 -1.60 37.75
C THR A 257 -34.24 -1.39 39.22
N THR A 258 -33.83 -0.28 39.83
CA THR A 258 -34.41 0.18 41.09
C THR A 258 -34.94 1.59 40.91
N PHE A 259 -36.24 1.71 41.20
CA PHE A 259 -37.09 2.88 41.05
C PHE A 259 -37.02 3.79 42.30
N MET A 260 -37.37 5.07 42.11
CA MET A 260 -37.77 6.12 43.10
C MET A 260 -36.67 7.07 43.65
N PRO A 261 -37.02 8.27 44.15
CA PRO A 261 -37.58 9.42 43.42
C PRO A 261 -36.82 10.74 43.73
N THR A 262 -37.08 11.80 42.95
CA THR A 262 -36.62 13.19 43.17
C THR A 262 -37.14 13.80 44.48
N PRO A 263 -36.41 14.76 45.06
CA PRO A 263 -36.93 16.14 45.09
C PRO A 263 -35.87 17.24 44.85
N ASP A 264 -36.35 18.48 45.01
CA ASP A 264 -36.06 19.76 44.36
C ASP A 264 -34.80 20.58 44.72
N LEU A 265 -34.44 21.41 43.72
CA LEU A 265 -33.92 22.79 43.68
C LEU A 265 -32.80 23.37 44.60
N ALA A 266 -31.88 24.05 43.90
CA ALA A 266 -31.21 25.34 44.22
C ALA A 266 -29.99 25.38 45.16
N ASN A 267 -28.79 25.58 44.59
CA ASN A 267 -28.05 26.85 44.72
C ASN A 267 -26.72 26.91 43.92
N ILE A 268 -26.61 27.99 43.14
CA ILE A 268 -25.49 28.95 43.02
C ILE A 268 -24.07 28.44 42.69
N ALA A 269 -23.67 28.82 41.48
CA ALA A 269 -22.42 29.43 41.01
C ALA A 269 -21.12 29.33 41.84
N ALA A 270 -20.05 29.18 41.05
CA ALA A 270 -18.65 29.48 41.32
C ALA A 270 -17.96 28.55 42.32
N THR A 271 -17.01 27.75 41.82
CA THR A 271 -15.58 27.84 42.14
C THR A 271 -14.84 26.78 41.30
N MET A 272 -14.01 27.23 40.35
CA MET A 272 -12.96 26.41 39.76
C MET A 272 -11.85 26.20 40.80
N PRO A 273 -11.37 24.97 41.02
CA PRO A 273 -9.97 24.74 41.37
C PRO A 273 -9.21 24.19 40.15
N PRO A 274 -7.93 24.53 39.97
CA PRO A 274 -7.12 23.97 38.90
C PRO A 274 -6.76 22.53 39.29
N PHE A 275 -7.09 21.55 38.45
CA PHE A 275 -6.63 20.18 38.65
C PHE A 275 -5.71 19.75 37.51
N THR A 276 -4.51 19.41 37.97
CA THR A 276 -3.32 18.89 37.32
C THR A 276 -3.55 17.64 36.48
N GLU A 277 -2.68 17.51 35.47
CA GLU A 277 -2.19 16.27 34.86
C GLU A 277 -2.61 14.97 35.56
N ALA A 278 -3.37 14.14 34.84
CA ALA A 278 -3.19 12.68 34.79
C ALA A 278 -4.32 12.07 33.95
N TYR A 279 -4.01 11.61 32.74
CA TYR A 279 -4.50 10.36 32.14
C TYR A 279 -3.75 10.16 30.82
N SER A 280 -2.42 10.04 30.91
CA SER A 280 -1.64 9.28 29.94
C SER A 280 -1.72 7.82 30.36
N MET A 281 -2.63 7.07 29.74
CA MET A 281 -2.51 5.60 29.71
C MET A 281 -1.39 5.28 28.72
N PRO A 282 -0.27 4.67 29.14
CA PRO A 282 0.72 4.18 28.21
C PRO A 282 0.17 2.89 27.58
N LEU A 283 -0.35 2.99 26.36
CA LEU A 283 -0.47 1.82 25.50
C LEU A 283 0.98 1.40 25.16
N GLU A 284 1.31 0.12 25.33
CA GLU A 284 2.56 -0.48 24.87
C GLU A 284 2.65 -0.38 23.32
N ASP A 285 2.98 0.79 22.81
CA ASP A 285 3.09 1.09 21.37
C ASP A 285 4.56 1.06 20.89
N GLY A 286 5.49 0.81 21.82
CA GLY A 286 6.93 0.80 21.53
C GLY A 286 7.39 -0.39 20.69
N HIS A 287 6.75 -1.55 20.80
CA HIS A 287 7.18 -2.76 20.10
C HIS A 287 6.79 -2.74 18.61
N ILE A 288 5.57 -2.29 18.30
CA ILE A 288 5.10 -2.14 16.92
C ILE A 288 5.86 -0.98 16.25
N GLY A 289 6.07 0.14 16.95
CA GLY A 289 6.90 1.23 16.46
C GLY A 289 8.35 0.82 16.15
N SER A 290 8.94 -0.04 16.98
CA SER A 290 10.28 -0.59 16.76
C SER A 290 10.35 -1.50 15.52
N ILE A 291 9.35 -2.36 15.32
CA ILE A 291 9.26 -3.22 14.12
C ILE A 291 9.02 -2.39 12.87
N LEU A 292 8.16 -1.37 12.94
CA LEU A 292 7.90 -0.45 11.83
C LEU A 292 9.13 0.40 11.48
N ASN A 293 9.92 0.84 12.45
CA ASN A 293 11.19 1.51 12.20
C ASN A 293 12.20 0.56 11.52
N GLN A 294 12.24 -0.71 11.92
CA GLN A 294 13.10 -1.71 11.30
C GLN A 294 12.68 -2.03 9.85
N VAL A 295 11.36 -2.04 9.55
CA VAL A 295 10.82 -2.17 8.18
C VAL A 295 11.00 -0.87 7.38
N SER A 296 10.92 0.28 8.04
CA SER A 296 11.22 1.59 7.45
C SER A 296 12.69 1.73 7.08
N ASP A 297 13.61 1.14 7.85
CA ASP A 297 15.04 1.07 7.49
C ASP A 297 15.30 0.12 6.31
N VAL A 298 14.48 -0.92 6.15
CA VAL A 298 14.54 -1.85 5.01
C VAL A 298 13.87 -1.26 3.75
N MET A 299 12.89 -0.38 3.90
CA MET A 299 12.14 0.23 2.78
C MET A 299 12.37 1.73 2.58
N MET A 300 13.23 2.36 3.40
CA MET A 300 13.58 3.79 3.44
C MET A 300 12.43 4.70 2.98
N PHE A 301 11.27 4.56 3.61
CA PHE A 301 10.28 5.62 3.56
C PHE A 301 10.75 6.72 4.50
N PRO A 302 10.87 7.98 4.05
CA PRO A 302 11.26 9.06 4.95
C PRO A 302 10.20 9.18 6.04
N SER A 303 10.60 8.92 7.29
CA SER A 303 9.83 9.28 8.46
C SER A 303 9.63 10.80 8.45
N ARG A 304 8.38 11.26 8.40
CA ARG A 304 8.07 12.66 8.66
C ARG A 304 8.31 12.94 10.14
N THR A 305 9.53 13.34 10.49
CA THR A 305 9.77 14.10 11.72
C THR A 305 9.44 15.56 11.44
N TYR A 306 8.43 16.08 12.15
CA TYR A 306 8.10 17.50 12.22
C TYR A 306 9.26 18.33 12.77
#